data_AF-A0A380S6C4-F1
#
_entry.id   AF-A0A380S6C4-F1
#
_cell.length_a   1.000
_cell.length_b   1.000
_cell.length_c   1.000
_cell.angle_alpha   90.00
_cell.angle_beta   90.00
_cell.angle_gamma   90.00
#
_symmetry.space_group_name_H-M   'P 1'
#
loop_
_entity.id
_entity.type
_entity.pdbx_description
1 polymer ?
#
loop_
_entity_poly.entity_id
_entity_poly.type
_entity_poly.pdbx_seq_one_letter_code
_entity_poly.pdbx_strand_id
1 'polypeptide(L)'
;MKLNFILLLGVIIGLVFLMFYGDSKELDDQIMLKPWHMQRQEQNDSLSSYYLENYQIHGKGRLVEMLSSTPQHKVIILVDAWGVPYIPQNLNEEFAVFSGLSAKKIIQRRLGNTTTHAEKAELRKKDSTGIFLFGGDSLEYNRKEYISQLGYDKLVLCQNCSDSVMLGKLDSILNENAIIQTIAFTTQSSRDGDRLKLLKSLKLIRDLVAKHPESVFIIQGTHRPVLTSGKIRESYYENWVPALIMGDAH
;
A
#
# COMPACT_ATOMS: atom_id res chain seq x y z
N MET A 1 66.00 -23.59 22.86
CA MET A 1 64.91 -22.58 22.94
C MET A 1 63.60 -23.28 22.57
N LYS A 2 62.95 -23.94 23.54
CA LYS A 2 61.69 -24.68 23.34
C LYS A 2 60.55 -23.68 23.49
N LEU A 3 60.27 -22.92 22.44
CA LEU A 3 59.14 -22.00 22.41
C LEU A 3 57.86 -22.85 22.45
N ASN A 4 57.00 -22.55 23.43
CA ASN A 4 55.84 -23.31 23.83
C ASN A 4 54.88 -23.60 22.66
N PHE A 5 54.96 -24.81 22.11
CA PHE A 5 54.03 -25.34 21.12
C PHE A 5 52.56 -25.25 21.60
N ILE A 6 52.35 -25.36 22.91
CA ILE A 6 51.04 -25.23 23.56
C ILE A 6 50.47 -23.81 23.40
N LEU A 7 51.33 -22.78 23.45
CA LEU A 7 50.91 -21.39 23.32
C LEU A 7 50.51 -21.06 21.88
N LEU A 8 51.25 -21.62 20.91
CA LEU A 8 50.91 -21.49 19.49
C LEU A 8 49.58 -22.19 19.17
N LEU A 9 49.36 -23.40 19.71
CA LEU A 9 48.12 -24.14 19.51
C LEU A 9 46.91 -23.42 20.12
N GLY A 10 47.07 -22.80 21.29
CA GLY A 10 46.03 -21.98 21.92
C GLY A 10 45.63 -20.76 21.08
N VAL A 11 46.60 -20.09 20.46
CA VAL A 11 46.34 -18.94 19.57
C VAL A 11 45.61 -19.37 18.30
N ILE A 12 46.00 -20.50 17.70
CA ILE A 12 45.35 -21.02 16.50
C ILE A 12 43.89 -21.43 16.80
N ILE A 13 43.66 -22.12 17.92
CA ILE A 13 42.29 -22.50 18.34
C ILE A 13 41.44 -21.26 18.61
N GLY A 14 41.99 -20.24 19.29
CA GLY A 14 41.29 -18.98 19.54
C GLY A 14 40.93 -18.22 18.24
N LEU A 15 41.82 -18.18 17.26
CA LEU A 15 41.59 -17.54 15.96
C LEU A 15 40.54 -18.29 15.13
N VAL A 16 40.60 -19.63 15.12
CA VAL A 16 39.57 -20.45 14.46
C VAL A 16 38.21 -20.24 15.14
N PHE A 17 38.17 -20.21 16.48
CA PHE A 17 36.92 -19.94 17.21
C PHE A 17 36.35 -18.55 16.89
N LEU A 18 37.19 -17.52 16.79
CA LEU A 18 36.78 -16.18 16.39
C LEU A 18 36.29 -16.10 14.94
N MET A 19 36.92 -16.81 14.01
CA MET A 19 36.46 -16.86 12.61
C MET A 19 35.14 -17.61 12.44
N PHE A 20 34.87 -18.64 13.25
CA PHE A 20 33.62 -19.42 13.14
C PHE A 20 32.46 -18.87 14.00
N TYR A 21 32.74 -18.16 15.11
CA TYR A 21 31.69 -17.61 15.98
C TYR A 21 31.50 -16.09 15.86
N GLY A 22 32.52 -15.35 15.42
CA GLY A 22 32.46 -13.88 15.30
C GLY A 22 31.54 -13.38 14.18
N ASP A 23 31.29 -14.19 13.16
CA ASP A 23 30.56 -13.80 11.94
C ASP A 23 29.05 -14.13 11.99
N SER A 24 28.59 -14.79 13.05
CA SER A 24 27.18 -15.22 13.17
C SER A 24 26.25 -14.11 13.67
N LYS A 25 26.78 -13.06 14.32
CA LYS A 25 25.96 -11.94 14.84
C LYS A 25 25.73 -10.82 13.83
N GLU A 26 26.68 -10.57 12.92
CA GLU A 26 26.53 -9.50 11.92
C GLU A 26 25.61 -9.91 10.77
N LEU A 27 25.49 -11.21 10.49
CA LEU A 27 24.57 -11.73 9.48
C LEU A 27 23.11 -11.74 9.94
N ASP A 28 22.85 -11.85 11.25
CA ASP A 28 21.49 -11.89 11.80
C ASP A 28 20.86 -10.49 11.89
N ASP A 29 21.66 -9.44 12.11
CA ASP A 29 21.20 -8.05 12.09
C ASP A 29 20.81 -7.57 10.67
N GLN A 30 21.39 -8.16 9.61
CA GLN A 30 20.91 -7.96 8.23
C GLN A 30 19.63 -8.75 7.90
N ILE A 31 19.33 -9.82 8.64
CA ILE A 31 18.10 -10.62 8.51
C ILE A 31 16.93 -9.99 9.29
N MET A 32 17.19 -9.02 10.17
CA MET A 32 16.20 -8.34 11.03
C MET A 32 15.43 -7.17 10.38
N LEU A 33 15.68 -6.82 9.12
CA LEU A 33 14.77 -5.96 8.35
C LEU A 33 13.98 -6.77 7.33
N LYS A 34 13.42 -7.90 7.76
CA LYS A 34 12.31 -8.48 7.01
C LYS A 34 11.12 -7.54 7.10
N PRO A 35 10.62 -7.02 5.97
CA PRO A 35 9.34 -6.36 5.92
C PRO A 35 8.28 -7.10 6.71
N TRP A 36 7.50 -6.35 7.46
CA TRP A 36 6.40 -6.81 8.33
C TRP A 36 5.31 -7.65 7.61
N HIS A 37 5.41 -7.84 6.30
CA HIS A 37 4.47 -8.56 5.43
C HIS A 37 5.08 -9.80 4.72
N MET A 38 6.30 -10.24 5.04
CA MET A 38 6.91 -11.43 4.41
C MET A 38 6.60 -12.74 5.16
N GLN A 39 6.04 -13.73 4.46
CA GLN A 39 5.82 -15.12 4.90
C GLN A 39 6.82 -16.11 4.28
N ARG A 40 7.36 -17.05 5.07
CA ARG A 40 8.11 -18.18 4.50
C ARG A 40 7.14 -19.14 3.80
N GLN A 41 7.23 -19.22 2.46
CA GLN A 41 6.78 -20.32 1.59
C GLN A 41 5.74 -21.28 2.21
N GLU A 42 4.50 -20.82 2.33
CA GLU A 42 3.33 -21.70 2.41
C GLU A 42 2.37 -21.36 1.27
N GLN A 43 1.61 -22.36 0.84
CA GLN A 43 1.11 -22.54 -0.51
C GLN A 43 0.20 -21.41 -1.05
N ASN A 44 0.48 -21.01 -2.30
CA ASN A 44 -0.42 -20.44 -3.31
C ASN A 44 -1.54 -19.47 -2.84
N ASP A 45 -1.32 -18.15 -3.00
CA ASP A 45 -2.33 -17.08 -3.20
C ASP A 45 -3.54 -17.08 -2.23
N SER A 46 -3.43 -17.78 -1.10
CA SER A 46 -4.53 -18.02 -0.16
C SER A 46 -4.41 -17.07 1.03
N LEU A 47 -5.49 -16.32 1.24
CA LEU A 47 -5.64 -15.46 2.40
C LEU A 47 -5.79 -16.35 3.65
N SER A 48 -5.17 -15.99 4.78
CA SER A 48 -5.30 -16.78 6.00
C SER A 48 -6.76 -16.90 6.46
N SER A 49 -7.11 -17.99 7.15
CA SER A 49 -8.46 -18.21 7.67
C SER A 49 -8.92 -17.05 8.56
N TYR A 50 -8.01 -16.47 9.35
CA TYR A 50 -8.29 -15.28 10.14
C TYR A 50 -8.92 -14.17 9.28
N TYR A 51 -8.33 -13.85 8.13
CA TYR A 51 -8.86 -12.78 7.31
C TYR A 51 -10.18 -13.15 6.63
N LEU A 52 -10.32 -14.40 6.19
CA LEU A 52 -11.57 -14.91 5.61
C LEU A 52 -12.74 -14.85 6.60
N GLU A 53 -12.47 -15.07 7.89
CA GLU A 53 -13.47 -15.07 8.95
C GLU A 53 -13.80 -13.66 9.47
N ASN A 54 -12.84 -12.72 9.44
CA ASN A 54 -12.96 -11.42 10.09
C ASN A 54 -13.23 -10.25 9.13
N TYR A 55 -13.10 -10.47 7.82
CA TYR A 55 -13.25 -9.40 6.82
C TYR A 55 -14.14 -9.80 5.66
N GLN A 56 -14.80 -8.80 5.08
CA GLN A 56 -15.49 -9.00 3.83
C GLN A 56 -14.47 -9.18 2.71
N ILE A 57 -14.55 -10.32 2.03
CA ILE A 57 -13.68 -10.62 0.90
C ILE A 57 -14.35 -10.15 -0.40
N HIS A 58 -13.65 -9.33 -1.15
CA HIS A 58 -14.04 -8.94 -2.50
C HIS A 58 -13.12 -9.59 -3.54
N GLY A 59 -13.73 -10.16 -4.57
CA GLY A 59 -13.01 -10.80 -5.66
C GLY A 59 -12.31 -9.81 -6.59
N LYS A 60 -12.23 -10.19 -7.87
CA LYS A 60 -11.52 -9.45 -8.92
C LYS A 60 -12.29 -8.26 -9.49
N GLY A 61 -13.47 -7.96 -8.94
CA GLY A 61 -14.32 -6.85 -9.37
C GLY A 61 -13.77 -5.51 -8.91
N ARG A 62 -14.33 -4.43 -9.44
CA ARG A 62 -13.98 -3.06 -9.04
C ARG A 62 -14.83 -2.66 -7.85
N LEU A 63 -14.22 -2.03 -6.85
CA LEU A 63 -14.97 -1.61 -5.64
C LEU A 63 -16.01 -0.53 -5.94
N VAL A 64 -15.80 0.27 -6.98
CA VAL A 64 -16.80 1.27 -7.41
C VAL A 64 -18.12 0.65 -7.85
N GLU A 65 -18.11 -0.60 -8.31
CA GLU A 65 -19.33 -1.32 -8.72
C GLU A 65 -20.14 -1.83 -7.51
N MET A 66 -19.59 -1.71 -6.30
CA MET A 66 -20.29 -2.03 -5.05
C MET A 66 -21.09 -0.87 -4.47
N LEU A 67 -20.93 0.35 -5.01
CA LEU A 67 -21.64 1.52 -4.50
C LEU A 67 -23.14 1.41 -4.81
N SER A 68 -23.96 1.64 -3.79
CA SER A 68 -25.42 1.54 -3.91
C SER A 68 -26.09 2.78 -4.50
N SER A 69 -25.42 3.92 -4.38
CA SER A 69 -25.90 5.23 -4.82
C SER A 69 -24.92 5.86 -5.83
N THR A 70 -25.41 6.86 -6.57
CA THR A 70 -24.57 7.75 -7.38
C THR A 70 -24.26 8.98 -6.54
N PRO A 71 -23.15 9.02 -5.79
CA PRO A 71 -22.84 10.17 -4.94
C PRO A 71 -22.53 11.41 -5.78
N GLN A 72 -22.68 12.59 -5.17
CA GLN A 72 -22.29 13.85 -5.80
C GLN A 72 -20.79 13.83 -6.13
N HIS A 73 -19.96 13.43 -5.16
CA HIS A 73 -18.52 13.23 -5.34
C HIS A 73 -18.14 11.80 -4.98
N LYS A 74 -17.48 11.11 -5.92
CA LYS A 74 -16.82 9.84 -5.68
C LYS A 74 -15.31 10.04 -5.70
N VAL A 75 -14.66 9.74 -4.59
CA VAL A 75 -13.21 9.85 -4.44
C VAL A 75 -12.59 8.46 -4.35
N ILE A 76 -11.68 8.14 -5.27
CA ILE A 76 -10.94 6.88 -5.28
C ILE A 76 -9.49 7.16 -4.91
N ILE A 77 -9.04 6.66 -3.77
CA ILE A 77 -7.67 6.81 -3.30
C ILE A 77 -6.98 5.45 -3.36
N LEU A 78 -5.96 5.34 -4.21
CA LEU A 78 -5.07 4.19 -4.27
C LEU A 78 -3.84 4.44 -3.39
N VAL A 79 -3.70 3.67 -2.32
CA VAL A 79 -2.57 3.79 -1.39
C VAL A 79 -1.44 2.88 -1.87
N ASP A 80 -0.35 3.50 -2.32
CA ASP A 80 0.78 2.80 -2.91
C ASP A 80 1.48 1.91 -1.87
N ALA A 81 1.80 0.68 -2.26
CA ALA A 81 2.40 -0.34 -1.39
C ALA A 81 1.59 -0.63 -0.10
N TRP A 82 0.27 -0.48 -0.10
CA TRP A 82 -0.58 -0.98 0.99
C TRP A 82 -1.14 -2.36 0.62
N GLY A 83 -0.59 -3.43 1.19
CA GLY A 83 -1.07 -4.80 1.00
C GLY A 83 -1.48 -5.44 2.32
N VAL A 84 -2.24 -6.53 2.27
CA VAL A 84 -2.69 -7.21 3.48
C VAL A 84 -1.44 -7.74 4.22
N PRO A 85 -1.18 -7.36 5.48
CA PRO A 85 -0.05 -7.90 6.24
C PRO A 85 -0.10 -9.41 6.35
N TYR A 86 1.03 -9.99 6.72
CA TYR A 86 0.99 -11.32 7.32
C TYR A 86 0.38 -11.31 8.72
N ILE A 87 0.90 -10.43 9.59
CA ILE A 87 0.48 -10.31 10.98
C ILE A 87 -0.85 -9.56 11.05
N PRO A 88 -1.97 -10.19 11.42
CA PRO A 88 -3.27 -9.55 11.30
C PRO A 88 -3.48 -8.32 12.19
N GLN A 89 -2.76 -8.25 13.31
CA GLN A 89 -2.73 -7.08 14.19
C GLN A 89 -2.29 -5.82 13.44
N ASN A 90 -1.38 -5.93 12.47
CA ASN A 90 -0.94 -4.78 11.68
C ASN A 90 -2.09 -4.20 10.84
N LEU A 91 -2.94 -5.06 10.25
CA LEU A 91 -4.11 -4.60 9.50
C LEU A 91 -5.16 -4.00 10.43
N ASN A 92 -5.34 -4.61 11.60
CA ASN A 92 -6.28 -4.09 12.61
C ASN A 92 -5.86 -2.67 13.03
N GLU A 93 -4.57 -2.42 13.25
CA GLU A 93 -4.02 -1.09 13.56
C GLU A 93 -4.21 -0.10 12.40
N GLU A 94 -3.95 -0.53 11.16
CA GLU A 94 -4.15 0.29 9.95
C GLU A 94 -5.63 0.70 9.78
N PHE A 95 -6.57 -0.22 10.00
CA PHE A 95 -7.99 0.10 9.99
C PHE A 95 -8.44 0.90 11.22
N ALA A 96 -7.78 0.75 12.37
CA ALA A 96 -8.08 1.53 13.57
C ALA A 96 -7.80 3.03 13.41
N VAL A 97 -6.94 3.41 12.45
CA VAL A 97 -6.75 4.82 12.04
C VAL A 97 -8.08 5.49 11.69
N PHE A 98 -9.02 4.74 11.13
CA PHE A 98 -10.34 5.23 10.73
C PHE A 98 -11.43 5.01 11.77
N SER A 99 -11.06 4.70 13.02
CA SER A 99 -12.03 4.58 14.12
C SER A 99 -12.84 5.88 14.29
N GLY A 100 -14.13 5.72 14.58
CA GLY A 100 -15.09 6.82 14.66
C GLY A 100 -15.70 7.25 13.33
N LEU A 101 -15.24 6.72 12.19
CA LEU A 101 -15.90 6.86 10.89
C LEU A 101 -16.64 5.58 10.52
N SER A 102 -17.83 5.71 9.92
CA SER A 102 -18.54 4.55 9.36
C SER A 102 -17.82 4.08 8.10
N ALA A 103 -17.28 2.87 8.14
CA ALA A 103 -16.47 2.32 7.07
C ALA A 103 -16.73 0.83 6.87
N LYS A 104 -16.95 0.43 5.62
CA LYS A 104 -16.99 -0.96 5.19
C LYS A 104 -15.58 -1.45 4.93
N LYS A 105 -15.08 -2.36 5.77
CA LYS A 105 -13.73 -2.95 5.68
C LYS A 105 -13.75 -4.14 4.73
N ILE A 106 -12.88 -4.11 3.73
CA ILE A 106 -12.83 -5.08 2.64
C ILE A 106 -11.39 -5.55 2.45
N ILE A 107 -11.22 -6.82 2.11
CA ILE A 107 -9.97 -7.34 1.53
C ILE A 107 -10.24 -7.67 0.07
N GLN A 108 -9.54 -7.01 -0.84
CA GLN A 108 -9.74 -7.13 -2.28
C GLN A 108 -8.62 -7.96 -2.93
N ARG A 109 -9.01 -8.84 -3.85
CA ARG A 109 -8.05 -9.54 -4.71
C ARG A 109 -7.71 -8.72 -5.94
N ARG A 110 -6.41 -8.52 -6.18
CA ARG A 110 -5.82 -7.99 -7.41
C ARG A 110 -5.49 -9.12 -8.38
N LEU A 111 -5.49 -8.79 -9.67
CA LEU A 111 -4.97 -9.67 -10.72
C LEU A 111 -3.49 -9.41 -11.02
N GLY A 112 -2.96 -8.27 -10.58
CA GLY A 112 -1.57 -7.90 -10.71
C GLY A 112 -1.11 -7.09 -9.52
N ASN A 113 0.13 -7.34 -9.09
CA ASN A 113 0.73 -6.76 -7.89
C ASN A 113 1.56 -5.51 -8.22
N THR A 114 1.00 -4.56 -8.97
CA THR A 114 1.67 -3.31 -9.34
C THR A 114 0.71 -2.13 -9.29
N THR A 115 1.24 -0.93 -9.03
CA THR A 115 0.44 0.30 -8.98
C THR A 115 -0.19 0.62 -10.33
N THR A 116 0.54 0.42 -11.44
CA THR A 116 -0.04 0.58 -12.78
C THR A 116 -1.20 -0.38 -13.03
N HIS A 117 -1.14 -1.62 -12.52
CA HIS A 117 -2.26 -2.55 -12.64
C HIS A 117 -3.47 -2.07 -11.83
N ALA A 118 -3.27 -1.70 -10.56
CA ALA A 118 -4.33 -1.17 -9.70
C ALA A 118 -5.01 0.07 -10.31
N GLU A 119 -4.23 1.02 -10.82
CA GLU A 119 -4.73 2.21 -11.51
C GLU A 119 -5.58 1.83 -12.73
N LYS A 120 -5.08 0.95 -13.60
CA LYS A 120 -5.80 0.53 -14.82
C LYS A 120 -7.05 -0.29 -14.54
N ALA A 121 -7.12 -0.98 -13.40
CA ALA A 121 -8.29 -1.77 -13.01
C ALA A 121 -9.36 -0.89 -12.34
N GLU A 122 -8.96 -0.04 -11.39
CA GLU A 122 -9.90 0.69 -10.52
C GLU A 122 -10.32 2.04 -11.08
N LEU A 123 -9.42 2.72 -11.78
CA LEU A 123 -9.65 4.12 -12.14
C LEU A 123 -10.39 4.27 -13.48
N ARG A 124 -10.65 3.18 -14.23
CA ARG A 124 -11.40 3.24 -15.50
C ARG A 124 -12.73 3.97 -15.33
N LYS A 125 -12.85 5.16 -15.88
CA LYS A 125 -14.07 5.94 -15.80
C LYS A 125 -15.00 5.53 -16.94
N LYS A 126 -16.28 5.29 -16.61
CA LYS A 126 -17.31 4.98 -17.62
C LYS A 126 -18.05 6.25 -18.05
N ASP A 127 -18.39 7.13 -17.11
CA ASP A 127 -19.20 8.32 -17.34
C ASP A 127 -18.73 9.48 -16.44
N SER A 128 -19.04 10.73 -16.80
CA SER A 128 -18.80 12.02 -16.08
C SER A 128 -17.57 12.85 -16.50
N THR A 129 -17.35 14.00 -15.86
CA THR A 129 -16.03 14.66 -15.77
C THR A 129 -15.21 14.06 -14.63
N GLY A 130 -13.89 13.98 -14.77
CA GLY A 130 -13.02 13.38 -13.76
C GLY A 130 -11.66 14.04 -13.63
N ILE A 131 -11.14 14.05 -12.41
CA ILE A 131 -9.81 14.57 -12.08
C ILE A 131 -8.93 13.45 -11.54
N PHE A 132 -7.71 13.34 -12.07
CA PHE A 132 -6.68 12.48 -11.50
C PHE A 132 -5.57 13.31 -10.87
N LEU A 133 -5.16 12.93 -9.66
CA LEU A 133 -4.09 13.56 -8.88
C LEU A 133 -2.92 12.59 -8.71
N PHE A 134 -1.71 13.08 -8.90
CA PHE A 134 -0.49 12.34 -8.57
C PHE A 134 0.67 13.27 -8.19
N GLY A 135 1.36 12.94 -7.09
CA GLY A 135 2.46 13.73 -6.53
C GLY A 135 3.87 13.29 -6.98
N GLY A 136 3.99 12.26 -7.81
CA GLY A 136 5.27 11.77 -8.31
C GLY A 136 5.59 12.23 -9.73
N ASP A 137 6.61 11.63 -10.32
CA ASP A 137 6.94 11.88 -11.73
C ASP A 137 5.87 11.31 -12.67
N SER A 138 5.27 12.17 -13.47
CA SER A 138 4.21 11.80 -14.42
C SER A 138 4.71 11.01 -15.63
N LEU A 139 6.02 11.06 -15.91
CA LEU A 139 6.67 10.24 -16.94
C LEU A 139 6.93 8.82 -16.45
N GLU A 140 6.91 8.60 -15.14
CA GLU A 140 7.04 7.27 -14.55
C GLU A 140 5.93 6.36 -15.11
N TYR A 141 6.34 5.22 -15.66
CA TYR A 141 5.45 4.22 -16.28
C TYR A 141 4.57 4.75 -17.43
N ASN A 142 4.94 5.87 -18.06
CA ASN A 142 4.10 6.58 -19.03
C ASN A 142 2.71 6.95 -18.45
N ARG A 143 2.64 7.27 -17.16
CA ARG A 143 1.40 7.55 -16.42
C ARG A 143 0.55 8.63 -17.06
N LYS A 144 1.17 9.70 -17.54
CA LYS A 144 0.46 10.77 -18.25
C LYS A 144 -0.36 10.25 -19.44
N GLU A 145 0.17 9.27 -20.19
CA GLU A 145 -0.48 8.74 -21.39
C GLU A 145 -1.59 7.74 -21.05
N TYR A 146 -1.35 6.78 -20.14
CA TYR A 146 -2.42 5.81 -19.87
C TYR A 146 -3.54 6.37 -18.99
N ILE A 147 -3.29 7.32 -18.09
CA ILE A 147 -4.36 7.92 -17.27
C ILE A 147 -5.35 8.68 -18.15
N SER A 148 -4.91 9.39 -19.19
CA SER A 148 -5.83 10.04 -20.13
C SER A 148 -6.70 9.00 -20.87
N GLN A 149 -6.13 7.84 -21.23
CA GLN A 149 -6.87 6.70 -21.79
C GLN A 149 -7.88 6.08 -20.80
N LEU A 150 -7.73 6.30 -19.50
CA LEU A 150 -8.72 5.88 -18.48
C LEU A 150 -9.94 6.82 -18.39
N GLY A 151 -9.95 7.92 -19.16
CA GLY A 151 -11.09 8.83 -19.27
C GLY A 151 -11.09 9.99 -18.26
N TYR A 152 -9.93 10.39 -17.73
CA TYR A 152 -9.80 11.59 -16.88
C TYR A 152 -9.50 12.82 -17.72
N ASP A 153 -10.34 13.85 -17.55
CA ASP A 153 -10.30 15.09 -18.34
C ASP A 153 -9.26 16.07 -17.81
N LYS A 154 -9.00 16.02 -16.50
CA LYS A 154 -8.04 16.89 -15.82
C LYS A 154 -7.01 16.06 -15.09
N LEU A 155 -5.74 16.45 -15.24
CA LEU A 155 -4.61 15.88 -14.52
C LEU A 155 -4.00 16.95 -13.62
N VAL A 156 -3.93 16.68 -12.32
CA VAL A 156 -3.23 17.51 -11.35
C VAL A 156 -1.97 16.77 -10.95
N LEU A 157 -0.87 17.16 -11.59
CA LEU A 157 0.43 16.53 -11.43
C LEU A 157 1.35 17.48 -10.67
N CYS A 158 2.12 16.96 -9.73
CA CYS A 158 3.21 17.68 -9.09
C CYS A 158 4.39 16.73 -8.97
N GLN A 159 5.58 17.14 -9.39
CA GLN A 159 6.77 16.32 -9.21
C GLN A 159 7.27 16.42 -7.77
N ASN A 160 7.48 15.27 -7.12
CA ASN A 160 8.00 15.16 -5.75
C ASN A 160 7.14 15.83 -4.67
N CYS A 161 5.83 15.99 -4.90
CA CYS A 161 4.91 16.46 -3.87
C CYS A 161 4.59 15.37 -2.85
N SER A 162 4.67 15.70 -1.56
CA SER A 162 4.19 14.81 -0.50
C SER A 162 2.68 14.50 -0.61
N ASP A 163 2.24 13.37 -0.05
CA ASP A 163 0.82 13.02 0.00
C ASP A 163 -0.01 14.12 0.70
N SER A 164 0.53 14.80 1.72
CA SER A 164 -0.13 15.93 2.38
C SER A 164 -0.41 17.10 1.43
N VAL A 165 0.51 17.41 0.51
CA VAL A 165 0.29 18.48 -0.47
C VAL A 165 -0.78 18.09 -1.47
N MET A 166 -0.77 16.84 -1.94
CA MET A 166 -1.78 16.34 -2.87
C MET A 166 -3.17 16.24 -2.23
N LEU A 167 -3.24 15.81 -0.96
CA LEU A 167 -4.48 15.80 -0.19
C LEU A 167 -5.00 17.21 0.09
N GLY A 168 -4.13 18.20 0.29
CA GLY A 168 -4.55 19.61 0.37
C GLY A 168 -5.17 20.11 -0.94
N LYS A 169 -4.62 19.72 -2.10
CA LYS A 169 -5.23 20.02 -3.40
C LYS A 169 -6.57 19.31 -3.58
N LEU A 170 -6.67 18.06 -3.14
CA LEU A 170 -7.91 17.30 -3.16
C LEU A 170 -8.98 17.96 -2.27
N ASP A 171 -8.61 18.43 -1.06
CA ASP A 171 -9.47 19.20 -0.16
C ASP A 171 -10.01 20.45 -0.86
N SER A 172 -9.16 21.23 -1.54
CA SER A 172 -9.62 22.40 -2.31
C SER A 172 -10.59 22.02 -3.43
N ILE A 173 -10.31 20.95 -4.19
CA ILE A 173 -11.18 20.49 -5.28
C ILE A 173 -12.56 20.07 -4.76
N LEU A 174 -12.62 19.39 -3.61
CA LEU A 174 -13.89 18.96 -3.02
C LEU A 174 -14.73 20.14 -2.50
N ASN A 175 -14.08 21.23 -2.07
CA ASN A 175 -14.76 22.46 -1.64
C ASN A 175 -15.22 23.35 -2.83
N GLU A 176 -14.65 23.15 -4.02
CA GLU A 176 -15.11 23.83 -5.23
C GLU A 176 -16.40 23.13 -5.73
N ASN A 177 -17.52 23.88 -5.84
CA ASN A 177 -18.83 23.40 -6.32
C ASN A 177 -18.84 23.03 -7.81
N ALA A 178 -17.96 22.13 -8.23
CA ALA A 178 -17.88 21.66 -9.60
C ALA A 178 -18.67 20.36 -9.77
N ILE A 179 -19.18 20.15 -10.99
CA ILE A 179 -19.87 18.93 -11.46
C ILE A 179 -18.84 17.77 -11.60
N ILE A 180 -17.89 17.63 -10.68
CA ILE A 180 -16.85 16.61 -10.71
C ILE A 180 -17.36 15.39 -9.97
N GLN A 181 -17.76 14.37 -10.72
CA GLN A 181 -18.36 13.18 -10.11
C GLN A 181 -17.31 12.15 -9.71
N THR A 182 -16.12 12.15 -10.31
CA THR A 182 -15.05 11.19 -9.97
C THR A 182 -13.70 11.87 -9.82
N ILE A 183 -13.10 11.75 -8.64
CA ILE A 183 -11.75 12.21 -8.34
C ILE A 183 -10.90 11.01 -7.96
N ALA A 184 -9.74 10.85 -8.59
CA ALA A 184 -8.82 9.76 -8.31
C ALA A 184 -7.48 10.31 -7.82
N PHE A 185 -6.89 9.64 -6.84
CA PHE A 185 -5.58 9.99 -6.30
C PHE A 185 -4.77 8.72 -6.02
N THR A 186 -3.54 8.66 -6.53
CA THR A 186 -2.58 7.62 -6.14
C THR A 186 -1.53 8.23 -5.20
N THR A 187 -1.40 7.66 -3.99
CA THR A 187 -0.36 8.09 -3.03
C THR A 187 1.03 7.65 -3.50
N GLN A 188 2.08 8.13 -2.83
CA GLN A 188 3.44 7.62 -3.09
C GLN A 188 4.32 7.50 -1.84
N SER A 189 3.91 8.09 -0.72
CA SER A 189 4.80 8.24 0.44
C SER A 189 5.22 6.91 1.06
N SER A 190 4.42 5.85 0.92
CA SER A 190 4.68 4.50 1.43
C SER A 190 5.28 3.53 0.42
N ARG A 191 5.66 3.97 -0.80
CA ARG A 191 6.12 3.09 -1.89
C ARG A 191 7.34 2.23 -1.52
N ASP A 192 8.17 2.72 -0.62
CA ASP A 192 9.35 2.02 -0.08
C ASP A 192 9.00 0.94 0.96
N GLY A 193 7.73 0.80 1.33
CA GLY A 193 7.25 -0.15 2.33
C GLY A 193 7.39 0.30 3.77
N ASP A 194 7.73 1.57 4.02
CA ASP A 194 7.80 2.13 5.36
C ASP A 194 6.40 2.24 5.99
N ARG A 195 6.18 1.47 7.05
CA ARG A 195 4.90 1.41 7.77
C ARG A 195 4.54 2.72 8.45
N LEU A 196 5.52 3.49 8.96
CA LEU A 196 5.25 4.77 9.59
C LEU A 196 4.77 5.79 8.56
N LYS A 197 5.35 5.78 7.35
CA LYS A 197 4.87 6.60 6.23
C LYS A 197 3.47 6.19 5.80
N LEU A 198 3.19 4.89 5.69
CA LEU A 198 1.83 4.38 5.43
C LEU A 198 0.82 4.90 6.45
N LEU A 199 1.08 4.72 7.76
CA LEU A 199 0.17 5.16 8.82
C LEU A 199 -0.02 6.69 8.80
N LYS A 200 1.02 7.47 8.47
CA LYS A 200 0.91 8.92 8.29
C LYS A 200 -0.02 9.26 7.13
N SER A 201 0.13 8.60 5.97
CA SER A 201 -0.76 8.82 4.82
C SER A 201 -2.21 8.42 5.12
N LEU A 202 -2.43 7.29 5.80
CA LEU A 202 -3.78 6.87 6.21
C LEU A 202 -4.44 7.88 7.16
N LYS A 203 -3.69 8.47 8.10
CA LYS A 203 -4.20 9.53 9.00
C LYS A 203 -4.61 10.78 8.23
N LEU A 204 -3.79 11.23 7.28
CA LEU A 204 -4.12 12.38 6.43
C LEU A 204 -5.37 12.11 5.58
N ILE A 205 -5.51 10.89 5.04
CA ILE A 205 -6.71 10.47 4.31
C ILE A 205 -7.92 10.47 5.23
N ARG A 206 -7.81 9.90 6.45
CA ARG A 206 -8.89 9.91 7.45
C ARG A 206 -9.36 11.33 7.76
N ASP A 207 -8.43 12.26 7.94
CA ASP A 207 -8.77 13.66 8.24
C ASP A 207 -9.48 14.34 7.07
N LEU A 208 -9.12 14.00 5.82
CA LEU A 208 -9.86 14.44 4.64
C LEU A 208 -11.27 13.87 4.60
N VAL A 209 -11.45 12.56 4.82
CA VAL A 209 -12.77 11.93 4.83
C VAL A 209 -13.69 12.58 5.88
N ALA A 210 -13.15 12.83 7.08
CA ALA A 210 -13.92 13.44 8.16
C ALA A 210 -14.41 14.87 7.83
N LYS A 211 -13.69 15.60 6.96
CA LYS A 211 -14.07 16.94 6.51
C LYS A 211 -15.14 16.95 5.42
N HIS A 212 -15.28 15.86 4.67
CA HIS A 212 -16.14 15.76 3.48
C HIS A 212 -17.16 14.61 3.63
N PRO A 213 -18.07 14.67 4.63
CA PRO A 213 -19.03 13.60 4.90
C PRO A 213 -20.07 13.40 3.80
N GLU A 214 -20.26 14.37 2.91
CA GLU A 214 -21.14 14.29 1.74
C GLU A 214 -20.53 13.53 0.54
N SER A 215 -19.24 13.23 0.61
CA SER A 215 -18.49 12.54 -0.43
C SER A 215 -18.35 11.04 -0.10
N VAL A 216 -18.37 10.19 -1.14
CA VAL A 216 -18.05 8.76 -0.98
C VAL A 216 -16.59 8.52 -1.27
N PHE A 217 -15.90 7.88 -0.33
CA PHE A 217 -14.49 7.54 -0.45
C PHE A 217 -14.30 6.03 -0.62
N ILE A 218 -13.54 5.64 -1.64
CA ILE A 218 -13.01 4.29 -1.83
C ILE A 218 -11.50 4.39 -1.62
N ILE A 219 -11.00 3.88 -0.50
CA ILE A 219 -9.57 3.92 -0.16
C ILE A 219 -9.08 2.48 -0.21
N GLN A 220 -8.13 2.18 -1.08
CA GLN A 220 -7.68 0.81 -1.29
C GLN A 220 -6.20 0.74 -1.60
N GLY A 221 -5.55 -0.34 -1.20
CA GLY A 221 -4.15 -0.55 -1.48
C GLY A 221 -3.86 -0.93 -2.93
N THR A 222 -2.69 -0.59 -3.45
CA THR A 222 -2.31 -0.97 -4.82
C THR A 222 -1.73 -2.39 -4.90
N HIS A 223 -0.79 -2.70 -4.01
CA HIS A 223 -0.05 -3.95 -3.93
C HIS A 223 0.65 -4.06 -2.57
N ARG A 224 1.19 -5.23 -2.24
CA ARG A 224 2.13 -5.37 -1.10
C ARG A 224 3.44 -4.62 -1.39
N PRO A 225 4.10 -3.99 -0.41
CA PRO A 225 5.40 -3.38 -0.65
C PRO A 225 6.38 -4.40 -1.27
N VAL A 226 7.12 -3.96 -2.30
CA VAL A 226 8.08 -4.83 -2.96
C VAL A 226 9.42 -4.64 -2.29
N LEU A 227 9.83 -5.62 -1.49
CA LEU A 227 11.10 -5.53 -0.78
C LEU A 227 12.06 -6.60 -1.30
N THR A 228 13.04 -6.10 -2.05
CA THR A 228 14.25 -6.78 -2.56
C THR A 228 14.04 -7.79 -3.70
N SER A 229 15.18 -8.29 -4.23
CA SER A 229 15.44 -8.95 -5.52
C SER A 229 14.34 -9.87 -6.10
N GLY A 230 14.34 -10.05 -7.43
CA GLY A 230 13.30 -10.78 -8.17
C GLY A 230 12.94 -12.17 -7.65
N LYS A 231 13.89 -12.93 -7.08
CA LYS A 231 13.64 -14.26 -6.49
C LYS A 231 12.89 -14.19 -5.15
N ILE A 232 13.15 -13.16 -4.34
CA ILE A 232 12.38 -12.90 -3.11
C ILE A 232 10.98 -12.49 -3.54
N ARG A 233 10.83 -11.56 -4.49
CA ARG A 233 9.52 -11.16 -5.05
C ARG A 233 8.64 -12.34 -5.50
N GLU A 234 9.25 -13.39 -6.05
CA GLU A 234 8.55 -14.60 -6.48
C GLU A 234 7.97 -15.48 -5.37
N SER A 235 8.45 -15.33 -4.14
CA SER A 235 8.09 -16.20 -3.01
C SER A 235 6.99 -15.63 -2.11
N TYR A 236 6.55 -14.37 -2.31
CA TYR A 236 5.61 -13.67 -1.42
C TYR A 236 4.36 -13.10 -2.14
N TYR A 237 4.00 -13.69 -3.30
CA TYR A 237 2.87 -13.26 -4.13
C TYR A 237 1.52 -13.61 -3.50
N GLU A 238 1.02 -12.74 -2.63
CA GLU A 238 -0.41 -12.64 -2.35
C GLU A 238 -0.93 -11.35 -2.97
N ASN A 239 -1.90 -11.47 -3.87
CA ASN A 239 -2.49 -10.33 -4.55
C ASN A 239 -3.62 -9.71 -3.73
N TRP A 240 -3.50 -9.68 -2.41
CA TRP A 240 -4.56 -9.20 -1.51
C TRP A 240 -4.22 -7.82 -0.96
N VAL A 241 -5.14 -6.88 -1.12
CA VAL A 241 -4.99 -5.49 -0.65
C VAL A 241 -6.14 -5.11 0.27
N PRO A 242 -5.89 -4.29 1.32
CA PRO A 242 -6.95 -3.73 2.13
C PRO A 242 -7.74 -2.69 1.34
N ALA A 243 -9.01 -2.55 1.70
CA ALA A 243 -9.87 -1.51 1.18
C ALA A 243 -10.92 -1.05 2.19
N LEU A 244 -11.36 0.19 2.02
CA LEU A 244 -12.39 0.86 2.80
C LEU A 244 -13.35 1.57 1.85
N ILE A 245 -14.66 1.41 2.08
CA ILE A 245 -15.69 2.26 1.49
C ILE A 245 -16.32 3.07 2.62
N MET A 246 -16.39 4.39 2.47
CA MET A 246 -16.92 5.34 3.44
C MET A 246 -17.89 6.31 2.76
N GLY A 247 -18.90 6.77 3.50
CA GLY A 247 -19.90 7.72 2.99
C GLY A 247 -21.03 7.10 2.16
N ASP A 248 -20.96 5.82 1.78
CA ASP A 248 -22.08 5.10 1.16
C ASP A 248 -23.01 4.60 2.27
N ALA A 249 -23.99 5.43 2.64
CA ALA A 249 -25.03 5.05 3.59
C ALA A 249 -25.99 4.08 2.89
N HIS A 250 -26.11 2.86 3.43
CA HIS A 250 -27.24 1.97 3.17
C HIS A 250 -28.40 2.35 4.11
#